data_AF-A0A9D4QJA0-F1
#
_entry.id   AF-A0A9D4QJA0-F1
#
_cell.length_a   1.000
_cell.length_b   1.000
_cell.length_c   1.000
_cell.angle_alpha   90.00
_cell.angle_beta   90.00
_cell.angle_gamma   90.00
#
_symmetry.space_group_name_H-M   'P 1'
#
loop_
_entity.id
_entity.type
_entity.pdbx_description
1 polymer ?
#
loop_
_entity_poly.entity_id
_entity_poly.type
_entity_poly.pdbx_seq_one_letter_code
_entity_poly.pdbx_strand_id
1 'polypeptide(L)'
;MSVYHAARVYQAPESTLRDRTRQHVSIDCHHGANTLFTEDEERKLADHIVYMADIDYGYSLMDIQYMAWDCAMSLHKPVKAKEHLSQGWMYSFLSRWEELKVVKPQCLSLSRLSLHPRKTLTSTSKS
;
A
#
# COMPACT_ATOMS: atom_id res chain seq x y z
N MET A 1 -18.51 36.51 -6.08
CA MET A 1 -17.18 36.88 -6.61
C MET A 1 -17.03 36.31 -8.02
N SER A 2 -16.46 37.06 -8.96
CA SER A 2 -16.19 36.57 -10.33
C SER A 2 -14.95 35.67 -10.36
N VAL A 3 -14.93 34.65 -11.23
CA VAL A 3 -13.79 33.72 -11.41
C VAL A 3 -12.51 34.47 -11.76
N TYR A 4 -12.61 35.56 -12.51
CA TYR A 4 -11.49 36.44 -12.83
C TYR A 4 -10.90 37.14 -11.60
N HIS A 5 -11.75 37.59 -10.67
CA HIS A 5 -11.29 38.23 -9.44
C HIS A 5 -10.59 37.21 -8.53
N ALA A 6 -11.13 35.98 -8.45
CA ALA A 6 -10.48 34.89 -7.75
C ALA A 6 -9.12 34.52 -8.37
N ALA A 7 -9.02 34.47 -9.70
CA ALA A 7 -7.75 34.20 -10.40
C ALA A 7 -6.64 35.19 -10.01
N ARG A 8 -6.98 36.49 -9.91
CA ARG A 8 -6.04 37.53 -9.49
C ARG A 8 -5.64 37.44 -8.02
N VAL A 9 -6.58 37.12 -7.13
CA VAL A 9 -6.33 37.00 -5.68
C VAL A 9 -5.46 35.77 -5.39
N TYR A 10 -5.75 34.64 -6.03
CA TYR A 10 -5.07 33.36 -5.79
C TYR A 10 -3.87 33.10 -6.73
N GLN A 11 -3.54 34.05 -7.62
CA GLN A 11 -2.46 33.92 -8.61
C GLN A 11 -2.51 32.62 -9.42
N ALA A 12 -3.72 32.12 -9.68
CA ALA A 12 -3.97 30.91 -10.45
C ALA A 12 -4.56 31.28 -11.82
N PRO A 13 -4.22 30.57 -12.91
CA PRO A 13 -4.83 30.82 -14.21
C PRO A 13 -6.36 30.69 -14.15
N GLU A 14 -7.06 31.60 -14.83
CA GLU A 14 -8.53 31.59 -14.87
C GLU A 14 -9.07 30.29 -15.46
N SER A 15 -8.37 29.72 -16.44
CA SER A 15 -8.69 28.41 -17.02
C SER A 15 -8.75 27.31 -15.97
N THR A 16 -7.76 27.24 -15.07
CA THR A 16 -7.71 26.24 -13.99
C THR A 16 -8.88 26.37 -13.01
N LEU A 17 -9.27 27.60 -12.65
CA LEU A 17 -10.43 27.83 -11.78
C LEU A 17 -11.74 27.51 -12.50
N ARG A 18 -11.87 27.85 -13.78
CA ARG A 18 -13.03 27.48 -14.60
C ARG A 18 -13.17 25.97 -14.73
N ASP A 19 -12.07 25.25 -14.91
CA ASP A 19 -12.04 23.79 -15.07
C ASP A 19 -12.57 23.07 -13.82
N ARG A 20 -12.11 23.51 -12.64
CA ARG A 20 -12.59 23.04 -11.33
C ARG A 20 -14.05 23.43 -11.06
N THR A 21 -14.45 24.66 -11.42
CA THR A 21 -15.83 25.13 -11.23
C THR A 21 -16.81 24.38 -12.13
N ARG A 22 -16.37 23.96 -13.31
CA ARG A 22 -17.15 23.15 -14.27
C ARG A 22 -17.06 21.65 -14.00
N GLN A 23 -16.44 21.23 -12.88
CA GLN A 23 -16.25 19.83 -12.48
C GLN A 23 -15.51 18.96 -13.50
N HIS A 24 -14.76 19.57 -14.42
CA HIS A 24 -13.92 18.81 -15.35
C HIS A 24 -12.71 18.18 -14.65
N VAL A 25 -12.32 18.76 -13.51
CA VAL A 25 -11.31 18.26 -12.59
C VAL A 25 -11.92 18.20 -11.19
N SER A 26 -11.85 17.04 -10.54
CA SER A 26 -12.28 16.86 -9.15
C SER A 26 -11.51 17.81 -8.22
N ILE A 27 -12.17 18.33 -7.20
CA ILE A 27 -11.56 19.20 -6.18
C ILE A 27 -10.46 18.42 -5.43
N ASP A 28 -10.68 17.13 -5.18
CA ASP A 28 -9.76 16.22 -4.50
C ASP A 28 -8.87 15.44 -5.49
N CYS A 29 -8.48 16.06 -6.61
CA CYS A 29 -7.54 15.43 -7.53
C CYS A 29 -6.14 15.35 -6.91
N HIS A 30 -5.58 14.15 -6.76
CA HIS A 30 -4.18 14.00 -6.39
C HIS A 30 -3.29 14.43 -7.56
N HIS A 31 -2.37 15.37 -7.31
CA HIS A 31 -1.43 15.84 -8.31
C HIS A 31 -0.26 14.84 -8.46
N GLY A 32 -0.24 14.06 -9.53
CA GLY A 32 0.84 13.12 -9.80
C GLY A 32 0.50 12.07 -10.86
N ALA A 33 1.47 11.20 -11.15
CA ALA A 33 1.21 10.02 -11.98
C ALA A 33 0.30 9.04 -11.22
N ASN A 34 -0.65 8.43 -11.92
CA ASN A 34 -1.53 7.41 -11.34
C ASN A 34 -0.70 6.30 -10.70
N THR A 35 -1.07 5.89 -9.49
CA THR A 35 -0.48 4.76 -8.80
C THR A 35 -0.65 3.48 -9.62
N LEU A 36 0.32 2.57 -9.50
CA LEU A 36 0.32 1.30 -10.23
C LEU A 36 -0.89 0.43 -9.86
N PHE A 37 -1.34 0.55 -8.60
CA PHE A 37 -2.52 -0.08 -8.06
C PHE A 37 -3.60 0.94 -7.74
N THR A 38 -4.84 0.48 -7.79
CA THR A 38 -5.99 1.17 -7.20
C THR A 38 -5.95 1.09 -5.68
N GLU A 39 -6.65 2.00 -5.01
CA GLU A 39 -6.70 2.03 -3.54
C GLU A 39 -7.20 0.70 -2.94
N ASP A 40 -8.19 0.06 -3.58
CA ASP A 40 -8.74 -1.22 -3.15
C ASP A 40 -7.75 -2.38 -3.31
N GLU A 41 -6.94 -2.36 -4.37
CA GLU A 41 -5.87 -3.33 -4.59
C GLU A 41 -4.76 -3.16 -3.54
N GLU A 42 -4.37 -1.90 -3.25
CA GLU A 42 -3.37 -1.61 -2.21
C GLU A 42 -3.86 -2.00 -0.82
N ARG A 43 -5.16 -1.77 -0.52
CA ARG A 43 -5.76 -2.15 0.76
C ARG A 43 -5.70 -3.65 1.02
N LYS A 44 -6.01 -4.47 0.01
CA LYS A 44 -5.90 -5.94 0.13
C LYS A 44 -4.47 -6.40 0.42
N LEU A 45 -3.47 -5.74 -0.20
CA LEU A 45 -2.07 -6.04 0.06
C LEU A 45 -1.68 -5.63 1.50
N ALA A 46 -2.14 -4.48 1.96
CA ALA A 46 -1.91 -4.00 3.32
C ALA A 46 -2.54 -4.94 4.37
N ASP A 47 -3.80 -5.32 4.19
CA ASP A 47 -4.51 -6.25 5.07
C ASP A 47 -3.79 -7.60 5.16
N HIS A 48 -3.23 -8.08 4.04
CA HIS A 48 -2.45 -9.32 4.03
C HIS A 48 -1.16 -9.20 4.85
N ILE A 49 -0.45 -8.06 4.76
CA ILE A 49 0.77 -7.82 5.54
C ILE A 49 0.43 -7.75 7.04
N VAL A 50 -0.67 -7.08 7.41
CA VAL A 50 -1.14 -7.03 8.81
C VAL A 50 -1.49 -8.42 9.33
N TYR A 51 -2.23 -9.20 8.56
CA TYR A 51 -2.59 -10.57 8.94
C TYR A 51 -1.37 -11.47 9.15
N MET A 52 -0.33 -11.32 8.32
CA MET A 52 0.91 -12.08 8.48
C MET A 52 1.71 -11.61 9.70
N ALA A 53 1.70 -10.31 10.00
CA ALA A 53 2.29 -9.78 11.22
C ALA A 53 1.61 -10.32 12.49
N ASP A 54 0.28 -10.53 12.47
CA ASP A 54 -0.46 -11.16 13.59
C ASP A 54 -0.06 -12.62 13.84
N ILE A 55 0.47 -13.31 12.82
CA ILE A 55 0.98 -14.69 12.90
C ILE A 55 2.50 -14.68 13.23
N ASP A 56 3.04 -13.53 13.64
CA ASP A 56 4.46 -13.30 13.91
C ASP A 56 5.37 -13.55 12.67
N TYR A 57 4.80 -13.50 11.46
CA TYR A 57 5.56 -13.57 10.21
C TYR A 57 5.80 -12.17 9.64
N GLY A 58 7.02 -11.66 9.84
CA GLY A 58 7.45 -10.38 9.29
C GLY A 58 7.96 -10.52 7.85
N TYR A 59 7.37 -9.78 6.91
CA TYR A 59 7.91 -9.66 5.56
C TYR A 59 9.08 -8.68 5.49
N SER A 60 10.11 -9.02 4.71
CA SER A 60 11.10 -8.05 4.29
C SER A 60 10.52 -7.10 3.24
N LEU A 61 11.11 -5.92 3.10
CA LEU A 61 10.75 -4.96 2.05
C LEU A 61 10.86 -5.59 0.65
N MET A 62 11.86 -6.46 0.44
CA MET A 62 12.00 -7.16 -0.85
C MET A 62 10.84 -8.12 -1.09
N ASP A 63 10.41 -8.87 -0.07
CA ASP A 63 9.30 -9.82 -0.19
C ASP A 63 8.01 -9.10 -0.55
N ILE A 64 7.76 -7.92 0.04
CA ILE A 64 6.59 -7.10 -0.31
C ILE A 64 6.68 -6.62 -1.77
N GLN A 65 7.87 -6.32 -2.30
CA GLN A 65 8.03 -5.95 -3.72
C GLN A 65 7.75 -7.12 -4.66
N TYR A 66 8.17 -8.34 -4.30
CA TYR A 66 7.89 -9.55 -5.07
C TYR A 66 6.40 -9.88 -5.05
N MET A 67 5.78 -9.86 -3.87
CA MET A 67 4.32 -10.08 -3.74
C MET A 67 3.52 -9.05 -4.53
N ALA A 68 3.89 -7.77 -4.43
CA ALA A 68 3.26 -6.72 -5.23
C ALA A 68 3.45 -6.98 -6.73
N TRP A 69 4.62 -7.47 -7.15
CA TRP A 69 4.86 -7.78 -8.55
C TRP A 69 3.98 -8.93 -9.05
N ASP A 70 3.86 -10.01 -8.27
CA ASP A 70 2.97 -11.12 -8.56
C ASP A 70 1.50 -10.66 -8.65
N CYS A 71 1.06 -9.82 -7.72
CA CYS A 71 -0.26 -9.20 -7.76
C CYS A 71 -0.46 -8.39 -9.04
N ALA A 72 0.49 -7.55 -9.43
CA ALA A 72 0.39 -6.74 -10.64
C ALA A 72 0.34 -7.60 -11.92
N MET A 73 1.10 -8.70 -11.96
CA MET A 73 1.08 -9.66 -13.06
C MET A 73 -0.28 -10.36 -13.17
N SER A 74 -0.84 -10.80 -12.04
CA SER A 74 -2.17 -11.44 -11.99
C SER A 74 -3.30 -10.50 -12.43
N LEU A 75 -3.13 -9.20 -12.21
CA LEU A 75 -4.07 -8.15 -12.61
C LEU A 75 -3.81 -7.61 -14.03
N HIS A 76 -2.86 -8.20 -14.77
CA HIS A 76 -2.44 -7.80 -16.12
C HIS A 76 -2.13 -6.29 -16.25
N LYS A 77 -1.59 -5.67 -15.19
CA LYS A 77 -1.18 -4.26 -15.24
C LYS A 77 0.09 -4.12 -16.09
N PRO A 78 0.29 -2.98 -16.79
CA PRO A 78 1.49 -2.76 -17.60
C PRO A 78 2.71 -2.48 -16.70
N VAL A 79 3.28 -3.54 -16.14
CA VAL A 79 4.54 -3.50 -15.40
C VAL A 79 5.70 -3.72 -16.37
N LYS A 80 6.80 -3.01 -16.19
CA LYS A 80 8.04 -3.31 -16.92
C LYS A 80 8.49 -4.73 -16.55
N ALA A 81 9.10 -5.45 -17.48
CA ALA A 81 9.64 -6.81 -17.30
C ALA A 81 10.86 -6.83 -16.36
N LYS A 82 10.66 -6.40 -15.12
CA LYS A 82 11.57 -6.57 -13.99
C LYS A 82 10.94 -7.58 -13.05
N GLU A 83 11.74 -8.27 -12.25
CA GLU A 83 11.26 -9.30 -11.30
C GLU A 83 10.57 -8.72 -10.05
N HIS A 84 10.68 -7.41 -9.81
CA HIS A 84 10.14 -6.73 -8.63
C HIS A 84 9.80 -5.25 -8.93
N LEU A 85 8.95 -4.65 -8.10
CA LEU A 85 8.63 -3.22 -8.19
C LEU A 85 9.79 -2.32 -7.74
N SER A 86 9.80 -1.07 -8.22
CA SER A 86 10.83 -0.08 -7.87
C SER A 86 10.81 0.26 -6.38
N GLN A 87 11.98 0.54 -5.81
CA GLN A 87 12.12 1.11 -4.47
C GLN A 87 11.29 2.39 -4.29
N GLY A 88 11.20 3.24 -5.32
CA GLY A 88 10.37 4.45 -5.29
C GLY A 88 8.87 4.17 -5.13
N TRP A 89 8.38 3.06 -5.69
CA TRP A 89 7.01 2.61 -5.45
C TRP A 89 6.84 2.16 -4.00
N MET A 90 7.79 1.40 -3.45
CA MET A 90 7.75 0.94 -2.05
C MET A 90 7.67 2.10 -1.06
N TYR A 91 8.54 3.12 -1.21
CA TYR A 91 8.49 4.29 -0.33
C TYR A 91 7.18 5.05 -0.44
N SER A 92 6.61 5.14 -1.65
CA SER A 92 5.30 5.77 -1.87
C SER A 92 4.15 4.95 -1.28
N PHE A 93 4.25 3.61 -1.32
CA PHE A 93 3.29 2.70 -0.70
C PHE A 93 3.33 2.85 0.83
N LEU A 94 4.52 2.81 1.43
CA LEU A 94 4.69 3.01 2.88
C LEU A 94 4.29 4.40 3.34
N SER A 95 4.43 5.44 2.51
CA SER A 95 3.97 6.79 2.86
C SER A 95 2.45 6.92 2.84
N ARG A 96 1.75 6.10 2.04
CA ARG A 96 0.28 6.03 2.03
C ARG A 96 -0.25 5.23 3.21
N TRP A 97 0.47 4.18 3.60
CA TRP A 97 0.10 3.31 4.70
C TRP A 97 1.06 3.47 5.89
N GLU A 98 0.95 4.59 6.59
CA GLU A 98 1.80 4.85 7.75
C GLU A 98 1.55 3.86 8.91
N GLU A 99 0.36 3.26 8.99
CA GLU A 99 0.03 2.20 9.95
C GLU A 99 0.86 0.93 9.75
N LEU A 100 1.39 0.71 8.54
CA LEU A 100 2.31 -0.39 8.22
C LEU A 100 3.77 -0.08 8.60
N LYS A 101 4.11 1.08 9.20
CA LYS A 101 5.48 1.39 9.60
C LYS A 101 5.97 0.42 10.68
N VAL A 102 6.60 -0.64 10.18
CA VAL A 102 7.73 -1.38 10.74
C VAL A 102 7.69 -1.48 12.26
N VAL A 103 6.95 -2.49 12.75
CA VAL A 103 7.17 -3.01 14.09
C VAL A 103 8.63 -3.50 14.12
N LYS A 104 9.45 -2.96 15.02
CA LYS A 104 10.79 -3.51 15.25
C LYS A 104 10.63 -5.00 15.53
N PRO A 105 11.32 -5.91 14.82
CA PRO A 105 11.26 -7.33 15.12
C PRO A 105 11.61 -7.50 16.60
N GLN A 106 10.64 -7.90 17.42
CA GLN A 106 10.90 -8.20 18.82
C GLN A 106 11.60 -9.54 18.85
N CYS A 107 12.80 -9.56 19.45
CA CYS A 107 13.50 -10.81 19.71
C CYS A 107 12.56 -11.70 20.55
N LEU A 108 12.34 -12.95 20.12
CA LEU A 108 11.51 -13.92 20.83
C LEU A 108 12.06 -14.09 22.26
N SER A 109 11.45 -13.39 23.23
CA SER A 109 11.82 -13.58 24.63
C SER A 109 11.38 -14.98 25.09
N LEU A 110 12.19 -15.64 25.91
CA LEU A 110 11.88 -16.96 26.48
C LEU A 110 10.48 -17.02 27.14
N SER A 111 9.98 -15.88 27.62
CA SER A 111 8.66 -15.73 28.24
C SER A 111 7.48 -15.88 27.27
N ARG A 112 7.64 -15.57 25.97
CA ARG A 112 6.59 -15.81 24.95
C ARG A 112 6.59 -17.27 24.48
N LEU A 113 7.77 -17.88 24.37
CA LEU A 113 7.91 -19.29 23.98
C LEU A 113 7.20 -20.22 24.97
N SER A 114 7.16 -19.86 26.26
CA SER A 114 6.51 -20.67 27.30
C SER A 114 4.98 -20.53 27.34
N LEU A 115 4.40 -19.49 26.72
CA LEU A 115 2.95 -19.23 26.72
C LEU A 115 2.21 -19.94 25.59
N HIS A 116 2.91 -20.39 24.55
CA HIS A 116 2.29 -21.15 23.46
C HIS A 116 2.34 -22.65 23.75
N PRO A 117 1.20 -23.29 24.12
CA PRO A 117 1.17 -24.74 24.20
C PRO A 117 1.45 -25.32 22.82
N ARG A 118 2.48 -26.17 22.75
CA ARG A 118 2.86 -26.94 21.56
C ARG A 118 1.64 -27.76 21.12
N LYS A 119 0.89 -27.28 20.13
CA LYS A 119 -0.16 -28.07 19.48
C LYS A 119 0.54 -29.17 18.68
N THR A 120 0.78 -30.31 19.32
CA THR A 120 1.22 -31.52 18.64
C THR A 120 0.15 -31.90 17.63
N LEU A 121 0.47 -31.76 16.34
CA LEU A 121 -0.30 -32.39 15.26
C LEU A 121 -0.17 -33.90 15.47
N THR A 122 -1.11 -34.50 16.18
CA THR A 122 -1.25 -35.95 16.25
C THR A 122 -1.75 -36.42 14.89
N SER A 123 -0.83 -36.72 13.99
CA SER A 123 -1.09 -37.59 12.84
C SER A 123 -1.39 -38.98 13.41
N THR A 124 -2.67 -39.26 13.62
CA THR A 124 -3.14 -40.61 13.87
C THR A 124 -3.13 -41.35 12.52
N SER A 125 -2.08 -42.13 12.28
CA SER A 125 -2.19 -43.26 11.37
C SER A 125 -3.19 -44.25 11.99
N LYS A 126 -4.19 -44.66 11.21
CA LYS A 126 -5.04 -45.79 11.57
C LYS A 126 -5.15 -46.69 10.34
N SER A 127 -4.53 -47.85 10.52
CA SER A 127 -4.75 -49.20 9.97
C SER A 127 -5.10 -49.37 8.50
#